data_AF-A0A6A2WBS9-F1
#
_entry.id   AF-A0A6A2WBS9-F1
#
_cell.length_a   1.000
_cell.length_b   1.000
_cell.length_c   1.000
_cell.angle_alpha   90.00
_cell.angle_beta   90.00
_cell.angle_gamma   90.00
#
_symmetry.space_group_name_H-M   'P 1'
#
loop_
_entity.id
_entity.type
_entity.pdbx_description
1 polymer ?
#
loop_
_entity_poly.entity_id
_entity_poly.type
_entity_poly.pdbx_seq_one_letter_code
_entity_poly.pdbx_strand_id
1 'polypeptide(L)'
;MLDTLCKGFEELLLQFAINIWNQIESTMVFNASETNERGVIDAMKLAVASYSEEKQSIIVQKSYNILLSTFSFPSEELLQQERLQFAEEEDNSSGRDEWVLSLFAAVIIAVHPQTRITNTRVIVSLFMTTLLNGNVVAAQALGSMVNKLDLESIGGRTSSDCTLEEAIDILLQSSLWIFQKNSSSNTQAKIIGVHDTGLIMQGHEKVKDMTMIFLQCLQSSGKADISNQEKDVSENNYELDLHHSVMKSVADAFQILMGDSERCLNQEFHAVIRPLYKQRFFSTIMPLLQSLVMKLEPLSRLFVLRDSAHIIIDTPLVVVLSDTKKIIPMLLDGLSALSDDVVDKDVIYGLLLVLSGILMHKNGQEAVSDSAHTVVNCLIDLIQYPHTMVIRAVIKALNDPKRAVRQEAVRCRLAWASIA
;
A
#
# COMPACT_ATOMS: atom_id res chain seq x y z
N MET A 1 12.96 38.86 -7.40
CA MET A 1 12.25 38.62 -8.68
C MET A 1 11.62 37.24 -8.69
N LEU A 2 12.37 36.16 -8.46
CA LEU A 2 11.83 34.81 -8.26
C LEU A 2 10.88 34.73 -7.06
N ASP A 3 11.25 35.23 -5.88
CA ASP A 3 10.35 35.25 -4.71
C ASP A 3 9.04 36.01 -4.92
N THR A 4 9.07 37.09 -5.70
CA THR A 4 7.88 37.89 -6.02
C THR A 4 6.96 37.15 -6.98
N LEU A 5 7.54 36.39 -7.92
CA LEU A 5 6.81 35.53 -8.85
C LEU A 5 6.19 34.32 -8.11
N CYS A 6 6.94 33.70 -7.20
CA CYS A 6 6.47 32.60 -6.36
C CYS A 6 5.31 33.02 -5.45
N LYS A 7 5.40 34.19 -4.80
CA LYS A 7 4.30 34.74 -3.99
C LYS A 7 3.05 35.04 -4.82
N GLY A 8 3.21 35.56 -6.04
CA GLY A 8 2.08 35.82 -6.95
C GLY A 8 1.41 34.53 -7.42
N PHE A 9 2.19 33.48 -7.69
CA PHE A 9 1.67 32.18 -8.09
C PHE A 9 0.95 31.45 -6.95
N GLU A 10 1.52 31.46 -5.74
CA GLU A 10 0.90 30.91 -4.53
C GLU A 10 -0.44 31.59 -4.22
N GLU A 11 -0.55 32.91 -4.43
CA GLU A 11 -1.81 33.64 -4.25
C GLU A 11 -2.88 33.22 -5.28
N LEU A 12 -2.51 33.05 -6.55
CA LEU A 12 -3.43 32.57 -7.58
C LEU A 12 -3.97 31.17 -7.26
N LEU A 13 -3.09 30.27 -6.79
CA LEU A 13 -3.48 28.93 -6.37
C LEU A 13 -4.39 28.98 -5.14
N LEU A 14 -4.09 29.83 -4.15
CA LEU A 14 -4.94 30.01 -2.98
C LEU A 14 -6.34 30.47 -3.37
N GLN A 15 -6.45 31.44 -4.28
CA GLN A 15 -7.75 31.89 -4.80
C GLN A 15 -8.49 30.77 -5.54
N PHE A 16 -7.78 29.92 -6.30
CA PHE A 16 -8.37 28.72 -6.90
C PHE A 16 -8.97 27.80 -5.81
N ALA A 17 -8.19 27.42 -4.80
CA ALA A 17 -8.67 26.52 -3.74
C ALA A 17 -9.86 27.11 -2.96
N ILE A 18 -9.78 28.39 -2.57
CA ILE A 18 -10.86 29.09 -1.86
C ILE A 18 -12.12 29.14 -2.72
N ASN A 19 -12.00 29.43 -4.02
CA ASN A 19 -13.13 29.52 -4.93
C ASN A 19 -13.85 28.16 -5.08
N ILE A 20 -13.11 27.06 -5.18
CA ILE A 20 -13.69 25.71 -5.19
C ILE A 20 -14.49 25.45 -3.91
N TRP A 21 -13.91 25.72 -2.74
CA TRP A 21 -14.61 25.55 -1.46
C TRP A 21 -15.82 26.47 -1.31
N ASN A 22 -15.78 27.71 -1.82
CA ASN A 22 -16.94 28.62 -1.85
C ASN A 22 -18.07 28.08 -2.76
N GLN A 23 -17.73 27.46 -3.88
CA GLN A 23 -18.73 26.86 -4.77
C GLN A 23 -19.42 25.66 -4.12
N ILE A 24 -18.67 24.83 -3.40
CA ILE A 24 -19.20 23.70 -2.62
C ILE A 24 -20.14 24.17 -1.51
N GLU A 25 -19.75 25.24 -0.83
CA GLU A 25 -20.53 25.85 0.26
C GLU A 25 -21.84 26.45 -0.24
N SER A 26 -21.85 27.02 -1.45
CA SER A 26 -23.03 27.69 -2.04
C SER A 26 -23.94 26.76 -2.85
N THR A 27 -23.49 25.57 -3.26
CA THR A 27 -24.20 24.71 -4.20
C THR A 27 -24.65 23.40 -3.53
N MET A 28 -25.96 23.14 -3.47
CA MET A 28 -26.52 21.89 -2.95
C MET A 28 -26.50 20.72 -3.96
N VAL A 29 -26.31 20.99 -5.25
CA VAL A 29 -26.28 19.97 -6.32
C VAL A 29 -24.99 20.14 -7.13
N PHE A 30 -23.99 19.31 -6.85
CA PHE A 30 -22.75 19.28 -7.64
C PHE A 30 -22.75 17.97 -8.43
N ASN A 31 -22.89 18.07 -9.76
CA ASN A 31 -22.78 16.93 -10.68
C ASN A 31 -21.52 17.15 -11.52
N ALA A 32 -20.36 16.74 -11.00
CA ALA A 32 -19.16 16.63 -11.82
C ALA A 32 -19.17 15.27 -12.54
N SER A 33 -18.59 15.19 -13.74
CA SER A 33 -18.27 13.88 -14.33
C SER A 33 -17.08 13.29 -13.56
N GLU A 34 -17.02 11.96 -13.38
CA GLU A 34 -15.93 11.28 -12.64
C GLU A 34 -14.51 11.72 -13.08
N THR A 35 -14.32 12.01 -14.37
CA THR A 35 -13.05 12.51 -14.93
C THR A 35 -12.70 13.93 -14.48
N ASN A 36 -13.69 14.81 -14.28
CA ASN A 36 -13.48 16.15 -13.75
C ASN A 36 -13.20 16.12 -12.24
N GLU A 37 -13.83 15.20 -11.50
CA GLU A 37 -13.63 15.07 -10.06
C GLU A 37 -12.19 14.73 -9.71
N ARG A 38 -11.61 13.74 -10.41
CA ARG A 38 -10.23 13.33 -10.15
C ARG A 38 -9.22 14.42 -10.47
N GLY A 39 -9.41 15.12 -11.59
CA GLY A 39 -8.56 16.26 -11.95
C GLY A 39 -8.59 17.39 -10.93
N VAL A 40 -9.77 17.67 -10.34
CA VAL A 40 -9.91 18.69 -9.28
C VAL A 40 -9.27 18.24 -7.97
N ILE A 41 -9.40 16.96 -7.59
CA ILE A 41 -8.74 16.37 -6.42
C ILE A 41 -7.21 16.50 -6.55
N ASP A 42 -6.64 16.12 -7.69
CA ASP A 42 -5.20 16.18 -7.91
C ASP A 42 -4.70 17.64 -7.98
N ALA A 43 -5.47 18.54 -8.62
CA ALA A 43 -5.16 19.97 -8.60
C ALA A 43 -5.22 20.57 -7.19
N MET A 44 -6.18 20.14 -6.35
CA MET A 44 -6.27 20.57 -4.95
C MET A 44 -5.04 20.11 -4.16
N LYS A 45 -4.58 18.86 -4.33
CA LYS A 45 -3.36 18.36 -3.69
C LYS A 45 -2.14 19.20 -4.06
N LEU A 46 -1.91 19.41 -5.36
CA LEU A 46 -0.77 20.19 -5.86
C LEU A 46 -0.83 21.65 -5.39
N ALA A 47 -2.01 22.26 -5.41
CA ALA A 47 -2.19 23.63 -4.96
C ALA A 47 -1.86 23.75 -3.46
N VAL A 48 -2.47 22.91 -2.61
CA VAL A 48 -2.24 22.95 -1.15
C VAL A 48 -0.79 22.62 -0.78
N ALA A 49 -0.16 21.69 -1.49
CA ALA A 49 1.24 21.32 -1.27
C ALA A 49 2.20 22.48 -1.52
N SER A 50 1.84 23.43 -2.38
CA SER A 50 2.66 24.61 -2.70
C SER A 50 2.54 25.76 -1.69
N TYR A 51 1.59 25.69 -0.75
CA TYR A 51 1.31 26.76 0.21
C TYR A 51 2.24 26.74 1.41
N SER A 52 2.53 27.94 1.92
CA SER A 52 3.04 28.16 3.28
C SER A 52 2.11 27.58 4.36
N GLU A 53 2.68 27.21 5.51
CA GLU A 53 1.97 26.62 6.66
C GLU A 53 0.76 27.47 7.10
N GLU A 54 0.90 28.80 7.08
CA GLU A 54 -0.19 29.74 7.40
C GLU A 54 -1.38 29.58 6.44
N LYS A 55 -1.11 29.56 5.12
CA LYS A 55 -2.14 29.39 4.08
C LYS A 55 -2.75 28.00 4.09
N GLN A 56 -1.95 26.97 4.37
CA GLN A 56 -2.47 25.62 4.58
C GLN A 56 -3.44 25.57 5.76
N SER A 57 -3.11 26.23 6.88
CA SER A 57 -4.00 26.31 8.05
C SER A 57 -5.36 26.96 7.70
N ILE A 58 -5.35 28.03 6.89
CA ILE A 58 -6.58 28.69 6.41
C ILE A 58 -7.45 27.71 5.61
N ILE A 59 -6.85 26.97 4.67
CA ILE A 59 -7.58 26.03 3.82
C ILE A 59 -8.07 24.82 4.62
N VAL A 60 -7.26 24.28 5.53
CA VAL A 60 -7.66 23.20 6.44
C VAL A 60 -8.87 23.63 7.26
N GLN A 61 -8.84 24.83 7.86
CA GLN A 61 -9.96 25.30 8.67
C GLN A 61 -11.23 25.52 7.83
N LYS A 62 -11.11 26.14 6.64
CA LYS A 62 -12.27 26.37 5.76
C LYS A 62 -12.88 25.05 5.30
N SER A 63 -12.07 24.14 4.81
CA SER A 63 -12.52 22.83 4.34
C SER A 63 -13.13 21.99 5.47
N TYR A 64 -12.54 22.03 6.67
CA TYR A 64 -13.09 21.37 7.86
C TYR A 64 -14.45 21.95 8.27
N ASN A 65 -14.63 23.28 8.24
CA ASN A 65 -15.92 23.89 8.56
C ASN A 65 -17.03 23.47 7.56
N ILE A 66 -16.69 23.36 6.28
CA ILE A 66 -17.63 22.88 5.24
C ILE A 66 -17.94 21.39 5.46
N LEU A 67 -16.94 20.59 5.83
CA LEU A 67 -17.11 19.19 6.21
C LEU A 67 -18.06 19.05 7.42
N LEU A 68 -17.86 19.84 8.48
CA LEU A 68 -18.75 19.95 9.65
C LEU A 68 -20.19 20.28 9.29
N SER A 69 -20.40 21.14 8.28
CA SER A 69 -21.75 21.49 7.82
C SER A 69 -22.40 20.41 6.95
N THR A 70 -21.59 19.51 6.38
CA THR A 70 -22.03 18.46 5.45
C THR A 70 -22.29 17.13 6.18
N PHE A 71 -21.46 16.81 7.17
CA PHE A 71 -21.56 15.58 7.95
C PHE A 71 -22.06 15.87 9.36
N SER A 72 -23.08 15.14 9.80
CA SER A 72 -23.46 15.08 11.21
C SER A 72 -22.41 14.27 11.96
N PHE A 73 -21.48 14.94 12.63
CA PHE A 73 -20.47 14.25 13.45
C PHE A 73 -21.14 13.62 14.67
N PRO A 74 -20.96 12.32 14.93
CA PRO A 74 -21.35 11.74 16.21
C PRO A 74 -20.61 12.47 17.33
N SER A 75 -21.30 12.78 18.43
CA SER A 75 -20.67 13.22 19.67
C SER A 75 -19.56 12.24 20.08
N GLU A 76 -18.49 12.71 20.73
CA GLU A 76 -17.36 11.89 21.19
C GLU A 76 -17.81 10.62 21.98
N GLU A 77 -18.97 10.67 22.63
CA GLU A 77 -19.57 9.55 23.38
C GLU A 77 -20.19 8.46 22.50
N LEU A 78 -20.59 8.78 21.26
CA LEU A 78 -21.22 7.82 20.34
C LEU A 78 -20.19 7.06 19.51
N LEU A 79 -18.96 7.55 19.34
CA LEU A 79 -17.89 6.83 18.62
C LEU A 79 -17.47 5.50 19.28
N GLN A 80 -17.85 5.29 20.55
CA GLN A 80 -17.63 4.04 21.28
C GLN A 80 -18.84 3.09 21.24
N GLN A 81 -20.05 3.59 20.96
CA GLN A 81 -21.31 2.84 21.07
C GLN A 81 -22.04 2.68 19.72
N GLU A 82 -21.88 3.60 18.77
CA GLU A 82 -22.37 3.54 17.38
C GLU A 82 -21.43 2.78 16.42
N ARG A 83 -20.35 2.17 16.93
CA ARG A 83 -19.58 1.13 16.21
C ARG A 83 -20.44 -0.11 15.87
N LEU A 84 -21.70 -0.15 16.29
CA LEU A 84 -22.55 -1.34 16.36
C LEU A 84 -23.66 -1.45 15.31
N GLN A 85 -24.00 -0.41 14.53
CA GLN A 85 -25.23 -0.46 13.70
C GLN A 85 -25.10 -0.12 12.20
N PHE A 86 -23.96 0.37 11.71
CA PHE A 86 -23.81 0.74 10.29
C PHE A 86 -23.59 -0.42 9.30
N ALA A 87 -24.09 -1.62 9.58
CA ALA A 87 -24.05 -2.73 8.64
C ALA A 87 -25.38 -2.97 7.89
N GLU A 88 -26.45 -2.24 8.19
CA GLU A 88 -27.78 -2.50 7.60
C GLU A 88 -28.54 -1.28 7.06
N GLU A 89 -27.97 -0.06 7.07
CA GLU A 89 -28.63 1.07 6.42
C GLU A 89 -28.04 1.30 5.03
N GLU A 90 -28.89 1.12 4.02
CA GLU A 90 -28.63 1.42 2.61
C GLU A 90 -27.93 2.78 2.46
N ASP A 91 -26.81 2.75 1.75
CA ASP A 91 -25.93 3.87 1.44
C ASP A 91 -26.70 4.95 0.66
N ASN A 92 -27.31 5.88 1.39
CA ASN A 92 -27.90 7.11 0.86
C ASN A 92 -26.94 8.29 1.06
N SER A 93 -25.62 8.06 1.04
CA SER A 93 -24.67 9.16 0.95
C SER A 93 -24.83 9.82 -0.43
N SER A 94 -25.11 11.13 -0.44
CA SER A 94 -25.24 11.83 -1.72
C SER A 94 -23.86 11.92 -2.38
N GLY A 95 -23.75 11.78 -3.71
CA GLY A 95 -22.45 11.87 -4.41
C GLY A 95 -21.69 13.18 -4.10
N ARG A 96 -22.40 14.22 -3.67
CA ARG A 96 -21.83 15.46 -3.14
C ARG A 96 -21.02 15.23 -1.87
N ASP A 97 -21.52 14.44 -0.92
CA ASP A 97 -20.87 14.25 0.38
C ASP A 97 -19.57 13.46 0.23
N GLU A 98 -19.58 12.42 -0.61
CA GLU A 98 -18.36 11.67 -0.97
C GLU A 98 -17.33 12.57 -1.66
N TRP A 99 -17.78 13.49 -2.53
CA TRP A 99 -16.90 14.43 -3.21
C TRP A 99 -16.29 15.46 -2.24
N VAL A 100 -17.09 16.02 -1.33
CA VAL A 100 -16.63 16.94 -0.28
C VAL A 100 -15.59 16.27 0.61
N LEU A 101 -15.84 15.03 1.02
CA LEU A 101 -14.90 14.23 1.79
C LEU A 101 -13.60 13.98 1.00
N SER A 102 -13.69 13.61 -0.27
CA SER A 102 -12.53 13.33 -1.11
C SER A 102 -11.66 14.57 -1.33
N LEU A 103 -12.28 15.75 -1.47
CA LEU A 103 -11.56 17.03 -1.52
C LEU A 103 -10.94 17.41 -0.18
N PHE A 104 -11.62 17.16 0.93
CA PHE A 104 -11.03 17.37 2.25
C PHE A 104 -9.83 16.43 2.47
N ALA A 105 -9.97 15.16 2.08
CA ALA A 105 -8.90 14.18 2.08
C ALA A 105 -7.69 14.65 1.24
N ALA A 106 -7.93 15.23 0.06
CA ALA A 106 -6.88 15.84 -0.76
C ALA A 106 -6.12 16.97 -0.04
N VAL A 107 -6.83 17.83 0.70
CA VAL A 107 -6.20 18.87 1.53
C VAL A 107 -5.29 18.21 2.59
N ILE A 108 -5.79 17.22 3.34
CA ILE A 108 -5.04 16.54 4.39
C ILE A 108 -3.83 15.74 3.85
N ILE A 109 -3.91 15.21 2.63
CA ILE A 109 -2.76 14.57 1.97
C ILE A 109 -1.63 15.59 1.77
N ALA A 110 -1.97 16.81 1.35
CA ALA A 110 -1.02 17.80 0.88
C ALA A 110 -0.41 18.71 1.96
N VAL A 111 -0.92 18.71 3.20
CA VAL A 111 -0.40 19.61 4.24
C VAL A 111 1.00 19.22 4.70
N HIS A 112 1.79 20.22 5.09
CA HIS A 112 3.05 20.03 5.79
C HIS A 112 2.84 19.35 7.15
N PRO A 113 3.80 18.54 7.63
CA PRO A 113 3.73 17.97 8.98
C PRO A 113 3.60 19.01 10.10
N GLN A 114 4.12 20.22 9.89
CA GLN A 114 4.06 21.34 10.82
C GLN A 114 2.68 22.03 10.85
N THR A 115 1.89 21.88 9.79
CA THR A 115 0.56 22.51 9.70
C THR A 115 -0.38 21.82 10.68
N ARG A 116 -0.89 22.59 11.64
CA ARG A 116 -1.82 22.07 12.65
C ARG A 116 -3.15 21.67 12.00
N ILE A 117 -3.50 20.40 12.13
CA ILE A 117 -4.83 19.88 11.86
C ILE A 117 -5.59 19.87 13.21
N THR A 118 -6.77 20.48 13.26
CA THR A 118 -7.62 20.47 14.46
C THR A 118 -8.53 19.25 14.50
N ASN A 119 -8.90 18.76 15.69
CA ASN A 119 -9.80 17.61 15.87
C ASN A 119 -9.33 16.34 15.15
N THR A 120 -8.02 16.06 15.22
CA THR A 120 -7.40 14.94 14.50
C THR A 120 -8.05 13.60 14.85
N ARG A 121 -8.50 13.39 16.09
CA ARG A 121 -9.20 12.16 16.50
C ARG A 121 -10.50 11.93 15.73
N VAL A 122 -11.29 12.99 15.54
CA VAL A 122 -12.55 12.96 14.79
C VAL A 122 -12.28 12.70 13.31
N ILE A 123 -11.25 13.35 12.75
CA ILE A 123 -10.86 13.17 11.35
C ILE A 123 -10.33 11.74 11.09
N VAL A 124 -9.52 11.18 12.00
CA VAL A 124 -9.07 9.78 11.94
C VAL A 124 -10.28 8.85 11.89
N SER A 125 -11.26 9.06 12.76
CA SER A 125 -12.46 8.23 12.83
C SER A 125 -13.31 8.35 11.57
N LEU A 126 -13.48 9.57 11.04
CA LEU A 126 -14.20 9.82 9.80
C LEU A 126 -13.54 9.15 8.60
N PHE A 127 -12.23 9.33 8.42
CA PHE A 127 -11.51 8.66 7.33
C PHE A 127 -11.53 7.14 7.49
N MET A 128 -11.52 6.62 8.71
CA MET A 128 -11.69 5.19 8.95
C MET A 128 -13.07 4.68 8.53
N THR A 129 -14.14 5.35 8.92
CA THR A 129 -15.50 4.94 8.52
C THR A 129 -15.67 5.00 7.00
N THR A 130 -15.16 6.05 6.36
CA THR A 130 -15.32 6.26 4.92
C THR A 130 -14.40 5.37 4.08
N LEU A 131 -13.25 4.99 4.63
CA LEU A 131 -12.40 3.93 4.09
C LEU A 131 -13.14 2.59 4.02
N LEU A 132 -13.90 2.23 5.05
CA LEU A 132 -14.68 0.98 5.08
C LEU A 132 -15.77 0.95 3.99
N ASN A 133 -16.17 2.11 3.50
CA ASN A 133 -17.11 2.27 2.39
C ASN A 133 -16.40 2.26 1.02
N GLY A 134 -15.07 2.11 0.98
CA GLY A 134 -14.28 1.98 -0.26
C GLY A 134 -13.68 3.29 -0.80
N ASN A 135 -13.71 4.39 -0.04
CA ASN A 135 -13.11 5.66 -0.49
C ASN A 135 -11.57 5.64 -0.38
N VAL A 136 -10.92 5.41 -1.52
CA VAL A 136 -9.46 5.37 -1.68
C VAL A 136 -8.77 6.67 -1.27
N VAL A 137 -9.38 7.84 -1.52
CA VAL A 137 -8.76 9.14 -1.20
C VAL A 137 -8.73 9.38 0.30
N ALA A 138 -9.81 8.99 1.02
CA ALA A 138 -9.86 9.00 2.47
C ALA A 138 -8.79 8.10 3.09
N ALA A 139 -8.55 6.93 2.49
CA ALA A 139 -7.47 6.04 2.86
C ALA A 139 -6.10 6.71 2.78
N GLN A 140 -5.81 7.30 1.62
CA GLN A 140 -4.57 8.04 1.35
C GLN A 140 -4.36 9.18 2.35
N ALA A 141 -5.43 9.89 2.70
CA ALA A 141 -5.41 10.98 3.67
C ALA A 141 -5.16 10.50 5.09
N LEU A 142 -5.81 9.43 5.51
CA LEU A 142 -5.58 8.80 6.81
C LEU A 142 -4.12 8.41 6.98
N GLY A 143 -3.54 7.75 5.97
CA GLY A 143 -2.14 7.38 5.98
C GLY A 143 -1.17 8.56 6.00
N SER A 144 -1.43 9.57 5.17
CA SER A 144 -0.68 10.83 5.18
C SER A 144 -0.75 11.51 6.56
N MET A 145 -1.93 11.57 7.16
CA MET A 145 -2.12 12.18 8.46
C MET A 145 -1.33 11.43 9.52
N VAL A 146 -1.48 10.10 9.62
CA VAL A 146 -0.74 9.25 10.58
C VAL A 146 0.77 9.35 10.36
N ASN A 147 1.25 9.42 9.12
CA ASN A 147 2.67 9.64 8.82
C ASN A 147 3.23 10.96 9.36
N LYS A 148 2.36 11.96 9.56
CA LYS A 148 2.70 13.31 10.03
C LYS A 148 2.41 13.53 11.52
N LEU A 149 1.63 12.65 12.16
CA LEU A 149 1.39 12.62 13.61
C LEU A 149 2.68 12.13 14.31
N ASP A 150 3.52 13.07 14.78
CA ASP A 150 4.59 12.91 15.82
C ASP A 150 5.74 13.91 15.68
N LEU A 151 5.68 14.83 14.71
CA LEU A 151 6.62 15.94 14.64
C LEU A 151 6.17 17.03 15.62
N GLU A 152 6.70 16.94 16.85
CA GLU A 152 6.60 17.92 17.95
C GLU A 152 5.68 19.13 17.66
N SER A 153 4.39 18.99 17.93
CA SER A 153 3.53 20.17 17.96
C SER A 153 3.94 21.03 19.15
N ILE A 154 4.64 22.12 18.88
CA ILE A 154 5.08 23.12 19.87
C ILE A 154 3.87 23.83 20.54
N GLY A 155 2.65 23.59 20.06
CA GLY A 155 1.40 24.10 20.63
C GLY A 155 0.73 23.11 21.58
N GLY A 156 0.33 23.60 22.76
CA GLY A 156 -0.33 22.80 23.80
C GLY A 156 -1.48 21.93 23.30
N ARG A 157 -1.52 20.69 23.80
CA ARG A 157 -2.49 19.66 23.44
C ARG A 157 -3.91 20.03 23.87
N THR A 158 -4.86 19.98 22.95
CA THR A 158 -6.31 19.99 23.23
C THR A 158 -6.84 18.57 23.42
N SER A 159 -7.98 18.39 24.10
CA SER A 159 -8.57 17.04 24.35
C SER A 159 -8.95 16.28 23.08
N SER A 160 -9.13 16.99 21.96
CA SER A 160 -9.43 16.42 20.64
C SER A 160 -8.21 16.10 19.78
N ASP A 161 -6.99 16.33 20.29
CA ASP A 161 -5.75 15.97 19.62
C ASP A 161 -5.48 14.46 19.81
N CYS A 162 -5.32 13.74 18.71
CA CYS A 162 -4.94 12.32 18.66
C CYS A 162 -3.41 12.19 18.67
N THR A 163 -2.85 11.37 19.57
CA THR A 163 -1.43 10.96 19.44
C THR A 163 -1.26 9.93 18.33
N LEU A 164 -0.02 9.70 17.90
CA LEU A 164 0.26 8.64 16.93
C LEU A 164 -0.15 7.27 17.46
N GLU A 165 0.14 6.97 18.73
CA GLU A 165 -0.24 5.71 19.36
C GLU A 165 -1.75 5.55 19.40
N GLU A 166 -2.50 6.59 19.79
CA GLU A 166 -3.96 6.55 19.79
C GLU A 166 -4.52 6.35 18.38
N ALA A 167 -3.93 6.98 17.37
CA ALA A 167 -4.35 6.81 15.99
C ALA A 167 -4.10 5.37 15.53
N ILE A 168 -2.91 4.83 15.78
CA ILE A 168 -2.57 3.43 15.46
C ILE A 168 -3.47 2.46 16.20
N ASP A 169 -3.78 2.69 17.47
CA ASP A 169 -4.69 1.85 18.24
C ASP A 169 -6.10 1.86 17.65
N ILE A 170 -6.60 3.02 17.20
CA ILE A 170 -7.88 3.14 16.49
C ILE A 170 -7.84 2.33 15.17
N LEU A 171 -6.75 2.39 14.41
CA LEU A 171 -6.55 1.62 13.18
C LEU A 171 -6.50 0.12 13.47
N LEU A 172 -5.72 -0.28 14.45
CA LEU A 172 -5.50 -1.66 14.86
C LEU A 172 -6.78 -2.31 15.37
N GLN A 173 -7.49 -1.65 16.28
CA GLN A 173 -8.77 -2.17 16.80
C GLN A 173 -9.81 -2.31 15.70
N SER A 174 -9.89 -1.34 14.79
CA SER A 174 -10.81 -1.40 13.65
C SER A 174 -10.44 -2.54 12.71
N SER A 175 -9.14 -2.68 12.36
CA SER A 175 -8.67 -3.74 11.47
C SER A 175 -8.89 -5.14 12.07
N LEU A 176 -8.51 -5.37 13.33
CA LEU A 176 -8.78 -6.62 14.06
C LEU A 176 -10.28 -6.95 14.12
N TRP A 177 -11.15 -5.96 14.27
CA TRP A 177 -12.59 -6.19 14.28
C TRP A 177 -13.14 -6.59 12.90
N ILE A 178 -12.62 -6.00 11.81
CA ILE A 178 -12.95 -6.42 10.43
C ILE A 178 -12.62 -7.91 10.25
N PHE A 179 -11.50 -8.37 10.80
CA PHE A 179 -11.06 -9.76 10.69
C PHE A 179 -11.80 -10.74 11.61
N GLN A 180 -12.33 -10.29 12.75
CA GLN A 180 -13.00 -11.16 13.73
C GLN A 180 -14.49 -11.44 13.42
N LYS A 181 -15.16 -10.58 12.64
CA LYS A 181 -16.60 -10.73 12.39
C LYS A 181 -16.86 -11.28 10.98
N ASN A 182 -17.09 -12.60 10.89
CA ASN A 182 -17.62 -13.31 9.72
C ASN A 182 -18.95 -12.68 9.27
N SER A 183 -18.90 -11.60 8.48
CA SER A 183 -20.09 -10.92 7.98
C SER A 183 -19.98 -10.71 6.48
N SER A 184 -21.12 -10.96 5.83
CA SER A 184 -21.32 -11.22 4.41
C SER A 184 -20.92 -10.09 3.45
N SER A 185 -20.54 -10.52 2.24
CA SER A 185 -20.60 -9.89 0.89
C SER A 185 -20.12 -8.44 0.65
N ASN A 186 -20.01 -7.57 1.64
CA ASN A 186 -19.33 -6.26 1.53
C ASN A 186 -17.84 -6.32 1.94
N THR A 187 -17.31 -7.54 2.10
CA THR A 187 -15.95 -7.77 2.55
C THR A 187 -14.92 -7.24 1.55
N GLN A 188 -15.23 -7.21 0.25
CA GLN A 188 -14.34 -6.62 -0.77
C GLN A 188 -14.07 -5.13 -0.53
N ALA A 189 -15.10 -4.34 -0.16
CA ALA A 189 -14.95 -2.92 0.19
C ALA A 189 -14.20 -2.71 1.51
N LYS A 190 -14.44 -3.55 2.52
CA LYS A 190 -13.74 -3.51 3.83
C LYS A 190 -12.26 -3.91 3.72
N ILE A 191 -11.94 -4.77 2.76
CA ILE A 191 -10.60 -5.28 2.49
C ILE A 191 -9.77 -4.29 1.64
N ILE A 192 -10.40 -3.48 0.77
CA ILE A 192 -9.76 -2.31 0.13
C ILE A 192 -9.26 -1.32 1.20
N GLY A 193 -9.91 -1.28 2.36
CA GLY A 193 -9.40 -0.56 3.52
C GLY A 193 -8.02 -1.02 4.00
N VAL A 194 -7.67 -2.29 3.81
CA VAL A 194 -6.36 -2.86 4.17
C VAL A 194 -5.29 -2.54 3.11
N HIS A 195 -5.68 -2.57 1.83
CA HIS A 195 -4.84 -2.18 0.69
C HIS A 195 -4.20 -0.81 0.94
N ASP A 196 -5.03 0.17 1.28
CA ASP A 196 -4.57 1.55 1.48
C ASP A 196 -4.26 1.90 2.96
N THR A 197 -4.37 0.98 3.93
CA THR A 197 -3.82 1.19 5.30
C THR A 197 -2.40 0.66 5.48
N GLY A 198 -1.80 0.11 4.43
CA GLY A 198 -0.34 -0.04 4.30
C GLY A 198 0.44 1.28 4.45
N LEU A 199 -0.27 2.40 4.60
CA LEU A 199 0.25 3.74 4.85
C LEU A 199 0.76 4.00 6.27
N ILE A 200 0.90 2.99 7.13
CA ILE A 200 1.51 3.20 8.46
C ILE A 200 3.03 3.27 8.29
N MET A 201 3.44 4.48 7.91
CA MET A 201 4.73 5.12 8.11
C MET A 201 5.94 4.45 7.47
N GLN A 202 6.44 5.06 6.38
CA GLN A 202 7.72 4.73 5.77
C GLN A 202 8.88 4.82 6.80
N GLY A 203 9.12 3.71 7.50
CA GLY A 203 10.21 3.50 8.44
C GLY A 203 9.95 3.78 9.91
N HIS A 204 8.68 3.86 10.35
CA HIS A 204 8.38 3.88 11.80
C HIS A 204 8.54 2.49 12.41
N GLU A 205 8.83 2.43 13.71
CA GLU A 205 9.03 1.16 14.42
C GLU A 205 7.75 0.28 14.47
N LYS A 206 6.59 0.93 14.48
CA LYS A 206 5.26 0.29 14.52
C LYS A 206 4.83 -0.40 13.22
N VAL A 207 5.54 -0.18 12.11
CA VAL A 207 5.32 -0.92 10.86
C VAL A 207 5.36 -2.42 11.11
N LYS A 208 6.28 -2.87 11.98
CA LYS A 208 6.42 -4.28 12.35
C LYS A 208 5.13 -4.84 12.96
N ASP A 209 4.49 -4.09 13.87
CA ASP A 209 3.28 -4.53 14.56
C ASP A 209 2.13 -4.74 13.56
N MET A 210 1.98 -3.83 12.59
CA MET A 210 1.03 -3.97 11.48
C MET A 210 1.35 -5.16 10.58
N THR A 211 2.62 -5.32 10.20
CA THR A 211 3.05 -6.45 9.36
C THR A 211 2.82 -7.78 10.06
N MET A 212 2.97 -7.85 11.39
CA MET A 212 2.67 -9.07 12.13
C MET A 212 1.21 -9.50 12.01
N ILE A 213 0.27 -8.56 11.90
CA ILE A 213 -1.16 -8.86 11.66
C ILE A 213 -1.34 -9.42 10.25
N PHE A 214 -0.70 -8.82 9.24
CA PHE A 214 -0.70 -9.34 7.88
C PHE A 214 -0.16 -10.78 7.83
N LEU A 215 0.94 -11.06 8.54
CA LEU A 215 1.49 -12.41 8.64
C LEU A 215 0.53 -13.38 9.33
N GLN A 216 -0.23 -12.95 10.34
CA GLN A 216 -1.26 -13.78 10.97
C GLN A 216 -2.39 -14.12 9.98
N CYS A 217 -2.82 -13.17 9.15
CA CYS A 217 -3.81 -13.41 8.09
C CYS A 217 -3.32 -14.44 7.05
N LEU A 218 -2.01 -14.51 6.79
CA LEU A 218 -1.44 -15.52 5.89
C LEU A 218 -1.35 -16.91 6.54
N GLN A 219 -1.39 -16.99 7.87
CA GLN A 219 -1.31 -18.22 8.65
C GLN A 219 -2.67 -18.80 9.04
N SER A 220 -3.76 -18.02 8.98
CA SER A 220 -5.08 -18.39 9.51
C SER A 220 -5.84 -19.47 8.72
N SER A 221 -5.16 -20.25 7.89
CA SER A 221 -5.78 -21.39 7.19
C SER A 221 -6.21 -22.46 8.20
N GLY A 222 -7.50 -22.47 8.55
CA GLY A 222 -8.24 -23.69 8.89
C GLY A 222 -7.77 -24.51 10.10
N LYS A 223 -7.21 -23.88 11.14
CA LYS A 223 -7.23 -24.49 12.49
C LYS A 223 -8.38 -23.92 13.31
N ALA A 224 -9.60 -24.09 12.82
CA ALA A 224 -10.70 -24.31 13.75
C ALA A 224 -10.40 -25.66 14.42
N ASP A 225 -10.30 -25.66 15.75
CA ASP A 225 -10.23 -26.89 16.52
C ASP A 225 -11.29 -27.87 15.99
N ILE A 226 -10.84 -29.03 15.52
CA ILE A 226 -11.71 -30.16 15.21
C ILE A 226 -12.25 -30.66 16.55
N SER A 227 -13.24 -29.95 17.10
CA SER A 227 -14.17 -30.46 18.09
C SER A 227 -15.51 -30.61 17.38
N ASN A 228 -15.68 -31.79 16.78
CA ASN A 228 -16.93 -32.46 16.46
C ASN A 228 -18.20 -31.58 16.37
N GLN A 229 -18.54 -31.12 15.17
CA GLN A 229 -19.94 -31.17 14.75
C GLN A 229 -20.05 -31.23 13.23
N GLU A 230 -20.58 -32.35 12.75
CA GLU A 230 -21.07 -32.51 11.38
C GLU A 230 -22.08 -31.39 11.07
N LYS A 231 -21.86 -30.62 10.00
CA LYS A 231 -22.88 -30.31 8.96
C LYS A 231 -22.39 -29.34 7.88
N ASP A 232 -22.94 -29.59 6.70
CA ASP A 232 -23.11 -28.75 5.51
C ASP A 232 -21.93 -28.47 4.54
N VAL A 233 -22.02 -29.18 3.42
CA VAL A 233 -21.18 -29.14 2.20
C VAL A 233 -21.31 -27.81 1.42
N SER A 234 -22.03 -26.81 1.95
CA SER A 234 -22.23 -25.51 1.28
C SER A 234 -21.39 -24.35 1.84
N GLU A 235 -20.85 -24.47 3.07
CA GLU A 235 -20.10 -23.38 3.72
C GLU A 235 -18.61 -23.31 3.30
N ASN A 236 -18.04 -24.43 2.85
CA ASN A 236 -16.61 -24.53 2.53
C ASN A 236 -16.15 -23.64 1.36
N ASN A 237 -17.01 -23.36 0.37
CA ASN A 237 -16.60 -22.54 -0.79
C ASN A 237 -16.55 -21.05 -0.43
N TYR A 238 -17.47 -20.57 0.40
CA TYR A 238 -17.52 -19.15 0.81
C TYR A 238 -16.35 -18.79 1.74
N GLU A 239 -15.97 -19.68 2.65
CA GLU A 239 -14.84 -19.49 3.56
C GLU A 239 -13.50 -19.47 2.82
N LEU A 240 -13.33 -20.35 1.82
CA LEU A 240 -12.14 -20.39 0.96
C LEU A 240 -12.00 -19.11 0.11
N ASP A 241 -13.10 -18.63 -0.49
CA ASP A 241 -13.13 -17.40 -1.30
C ASP A 241 -12.83 -16.15 -0.45
N LEU A 242 -13.34 -16.11 0.78
CA LEU A 242 -13.08 -15.03 1.73
C LEU A 242 -11.60 -14.98 2.13
N HIS A 243 -11.03 -16.14 2.50
CA HIS A 243 -9.64 -16.26 2.89
C HIS A 243 -8.69 -15.88 1.73
N HIS A 244 -9.01 -16.28 0.50
CA HIS A 244 -8.27 -15.89 -0.69
C HIS A 244 -8.27 -14.36 -0.91
N SER A 245 -9.42 -13.70 -0.75
CA SER A 245 -9.53 -12.24 -0.88
C SER A 245 -8.69 -11.49 0.17
N VAL A 246 -8.68 -11.99 1.41
CA VAL A 246 -7.83 -11.43 2.48
C VAL A 246 -6.35 -11.57 2.15
N MET A 247 -5.91 -12.75 1.72
CA MET A 247 -4.50 -13.00 1.36
C MET A 247 -4.05 -12.15 0.17
N LYS A 248 -4.90 -11.98 -0.84
CA LYS A 248 -4.62 -11.10 -1.98
C LYS A 248 -4.37 -9.66 -1.51
N SER A 249 -5.17 -9.20 -0.57
CA SER A 249 -5.11 -7.81 -0.12
C SER A 249 -3.96 -7.56 0.84
N VAL A 250 -3.52 -8.59 1.56
CA VAL A 250 -2.22 -8.58 2.24
C VAL A 250 -1.09 -8.38 1.23
N ALA A 251 -1.12 -9.09 0.09
CA ALA A 251 -0.09 -8.92 -0.94
C ALA A 251 -0.08 -7.52 -1.55
N ASP A 252 -1.26 -6.98 -1.84
CA ASP A 252 -1.36 -5.61 -2.33
C ASP A 252 -0.88 -4.59 -1.28
N ALA A 253 -1.10 -4.85 0.02
CA ALA A 253 -0.55 -4.02 1.10
C ALA A 253 0.99 -4.06 1.15
N PHE A 254 1.62 -5.22 0.89
CA PHE A 254 3.08 -5.31 0.75
C PHE A 254 3.60 -4.52 -0.45
N GLN A 255 2.88 -4.54 -1.57
CA GLN A 255 3.19 -3.70 -2.73
C GLN A 255 3.17 -2.22 -2.38
N ILE A 256 2.17 -1.75 -1.62
CA ILE A 256 2.06 -0.34 -1.21
C ILE A 256 3.12 0.06 -0.18
N LEU A 257 3.40 -0.81 0.79
CA LEU A 257 4.41 -0.57 1.83
C LEU A 257 5.81 -0.35 1.24
N MET A 258 6.11 -1.08 0.17
CA MET A 258 7.43 -1.12 -0.44
C MET A 258 7.55 -0.24 -1.69
N GLY A 259 6.47 -0.06 -2.43
CA GLY A 259 6.40 0.74 -3.63
C GLY A 259 6.42 2.25 -3.37
N ASP A 260 6.78 3.00 -4.41
CA ASP A 260 6.67 4.46 -4.40
C ASP A 260 5.27 4.86 -4.93
N SER A 261 4.60 5.82 -4.27
CA SER A 261 3.28 6.29 -4.67
C SER A 261 3.32 7.73 -5.17
N GLU A 262 2.82 7.96 -6.38
CA GLU A 262 2.64 9.32 -6.92
C GLU A 262 1.41 10.01 -6.31
N ARG A 263 0.50 9.27 -5.66
CA ARG A 263 -0.80 9.79 -5.20
C ARG A 263 -0.80 10.34 -3.78
N CYS A 264 0.08 9.82 -2.92
CA CYS A 264 0.20 10.16 -1.51
C CYS A 264 1.52 9.62 -0.94
N LEU A 265 1.89 10.03 0.28
CA LEU A 265 3.12 9.57 0.96
C LEU A 265 4.41 9.72 0.15
N ASN A 266 4.55 10.84 -0.55
CA ASN A 266 5.76 11.21 -1.27
C ASN A 266 6.24 12.59 -0.83
N GLN A 267 7.42 12.99 -1.31
CA GLN A 267 8.02 14.27 -0.95
C GLN A 267 7.22 15.47 -1.48
N GLU A 268 6.50 15.32 -2.59
CA GLU A 268 5.63 16.37 -3.15
C GLU A 268 4.50 16.72 -2.19
N PHE A 269 3.97 15.74 -1.46
CA PHE A 269 2.94 15.92 -0.44
C PHE A 269 3.49 15.91 0.99
N HIS A 270 4.75 16.31 1.17
CA HIS A 270 5.41 16.52 2.45
C HIS A 270 5.38 15.32 3.40
N ALA A 271 5.43 14.10 2.83
CA ALA A 271 5.49 12.88 3.61
C ALA A 271 6.81 12.76 4.37
N VAL A 272 6.73 12.22 5.58
CA VAL A 272 7.87 11.95 6.45
C VAL A 272 8.45 10.59 6.07
N ILE A 273 9.43 10.60 5.16
CA ILE A 273 10.13 9.41 4.69
C ILE A 273 11.39 9.20 5.52
N ARG A 274 11.42 8.16 6.37
CA ARG A 274 12.58 7.90 7.23
C ARG A 274 13.69 7.22 6.43
N PRO A 275 14.98 7.59 6.64
CA PRO A 275 16.08 6.97 5.93
C PRO A 275 16.10 5.45 6.05
N LEU A 276 16.52 4.80 4.95
CA LEU A 276 16.75 3.36 4.86
C LEU A 276 15.53 2.49 5.26
N TYR A 277 14.30 3.02 5.20
CA TYR A 277 13.14 2.28 5.66
C TYR A 277 12.93 0.97 4.91
N LYS A 278 13.07 0.96 3.57
CA LYS A 278 12.99 -0.26 2.74
C LYS A 278 14.02 -1.31 3.19
N GLN A 279 15.23 -0.87 3.54
CA GLN A 279 16.30 -1.76 4.01
C GLN A 279 15.96 -2.34 5.39
N ARG A 280 15.51 -1.51 6.32
CA ARG A 280 15.10 -1.96 7.68
C ARG A 280 13.90 -2.90 7.62
N PHE A 281 12.94 -2.62 6.75
CA PHE A 281 11.78 -3.47 6.51
C PHE A 281 12.21 -4.84 5.96
N PHE A 282 13.02 -4.85 4.90
CA PHE A 282 13.61 -6.06 4.33
C PHE A 282 14.32 -6.91 5.40
N SER A 283 15.25 -6.32 6.16
CA SER A 283 16.01 -7.05 7.17
C SER A 283 15.14 -7.63 8.30
N THR A 284 13.99 -7.00 8.58
CA THR A 284 13.10 -7.42 9.67
C THR A 284 12.10 -8.49 9.20
N ILE A 285 11.49 -8.30 8.02
CA ILE A 285 10.34 -9.08 7.57
C ILE A 285 10.74 -10.26 6.68
N MET A 286 11.78 -10.11 5.83
CA MET A 286 12.20 -11.17 4.91
C MET A 286 12.51 -12.51 5.61
N PRO A 287 13.21 -12.56 6.76
CA PRO A 287 13.44 -13.82 7.47
C PRO A 287 12.15 -14.48 7.98
N LEU A 288 11.12 -13.68 8.32
CA LEU A 288 9.82 -14.19 8.75
C LEU A 288 9.08 -14.86 7.59
N LEU A 289 9.03 -14.19 6.43
CA LEU A 289 8.42 -14.74 5.21
C LEU A 289 9.14 -16.02 4.76
N GLN A 290 10.48 -16.04 4.81
CA GLN A 290 11.27 -17.26 4.52
C GLN A 290 10.88 -18.43 5.43
N SER A 291 10.67 -18.17 6.72
CA SER A 291 10.18 -19.22 7.62
C SER A 291 8.76 -19.67 7.30
N LEU A 292 7.91 -18.80 6.75
CA LEU A 292 6.51 -19.11 6.44
C LEU A 292 6.37 -19.94 5.18
N VAL A 293 7.12 -19.63 4.12
CA VAL A 293 7.11 -20.38 2.85
C VAL A 293 7.32 -21.88 3.08
N MET A 294 8.18 -22.25 4.02
CA MET A 294 8.50 -23.65 4.33
C MET A 294 7.43 -24.38 5.14
N LYS A 295 6.49 -23.64 5.77
CA LYS A 295 5.51 -24.18 6.72
C LYS A 295 4.08 -24.20 6.17
N LEU A 296 3.79 -23.42 5.13
CA LEU A 296 2.44 -23.17 4.65
C LEU A 296 2.05 -24.08 3.48
N GLU A 297 0.72 -24.23 3.30
CA GLU A 297 0.10 -24.95 2.19
C GLU A 297 0.33 -24.26 0.84
N PRO A 298 0.19 -24.97 -0.31
CA PRO A 298 0.55 -24.45 -1.63
C PRO A 298 -0.11 -23.12 -2.02
N LEU A 299 -1.39 -22.90 -1.69
CA LEU A 299 -2.10 -21.66 -2.00
C LEU A 299 -1.61 -20.49 -1.15
N SER A 300 -1.54 -20.67 0.18
CA SER A 300 -1.01 -19.64 1.09
C SER A 300 0.46 -19.31 0.78
N ARG A 301 1.23 -20.31 0.35
CA ARG A 301 2.62 -20.13 -0.10
C ARG A 301 2.72 -19.24 -1.33
N LEU A 302 1.77 -19.28 -2.26
CA LEU A 302 1.77 -18.40 -3.43
C LEU A 302 1.68 -16.92 -3.00
N PHE A 303 0.80 -16.61 -2.05
CA PHE A 303 0.68 -15.25 -1.51
C PHE A 303 1.93 -14.81 -0.77
N VAL A 304 2.51 -15.67 0.07
CA VAL A 304 3.79 -15.34 0.75
C VAL A 304 4.93 -15.12 -0.26
N LEU A 305 4.95 -15.87 -1.37
CA LEU A 305 5.93 -15.65 -2.45
C LEU A 305 5.68 -14.32 -3.17
N ARG A 306 4.41 -13.93 -3.39
CA ARG A 306 4.06 -12.61 -3.93
C ARG A 306 4.47 -11.48 -2.97
N ASP A 307 4.18 -11.60 -1.68
CA ASP A 307 4.60 -10.64 -0.65
C ASP A 307 6.12 -10.48 -0.62
N SER A 308 6.83 -11.61 -0.68
CA SER A 308 8.28 -11.66 -0.72
C SER A 308 8.81 -11.00 -1.99
N ALA A 309 8.14 -11.19 -3.12
CA ALA A 309 8.53 -10.58 -4.39
C ALA A 309 8.43 -9.05 -4.32
N HIS A 310 7.32 -8.50 -3.82
CA HIS A 310 7.18 -7.04 -3.62
C HIS A 310 8.30 -6.47 -2.75
N ILE A 311 8.67 -7.16 -1.66
CA ILE A 311 9.81 -6.73 -0.83
C ILE A 311 11.13 -6.78 -1.59
N ILE A 312 11.40 -7.86 -2.34
CA ILE A 312 12.66 -8.04 -3.07
C ILE A 312 12.81 -6.98 -4.17
N ILE A 313 11.74 -6.70 -4.92
CA ILE A 313 11.73 -5.77 -6.06
C ILE A 313 12.09 -4.34 -5.62
N ASP A 314 11.46 -3.87 -4.55
CA ASP A 314 11.59 -2.48 -4.09
C ASP A 314 12.75 -2.27 -3.11
N THR A 315 13.41 -3.34 -2.66
CA THR A 315 14.60 -3.21 -1.81
C THR A 315 15.81 -2.77 -2.65
N PRO A 316 16.59 -1.77 -2.21
CA PRO A 316 17.80 -1.37 -2.91
C PRO A 316 18.72 -2.56 -3.20
N LEU A 317 19.13 -2.71 -4.46
CA LEU A 317 19.90 -3.87 -4.92
C LEU A 317 21.15 -4.15 -4.07
N VAL A 318 21.81 -3.12 -3.55
CA VAL A 318 22.98 -3.25 -2.66
C VAL A 318 22.67 -4.08 -1.40
N VAL A 319 21.45 -3.98 -0.86
CA VAL A 319 21.01 -4.76 0.31
C VAL A 319 20.68 -6.19 -0.10
N VAL A 320 19.97 -6.37 -1.21
CA VAL A 320 19.71 -7.72 -1.78
C VAL A 320 21.02 -8.46 -2.08
N LEU A 321 22.06 -7.74 -2.53
CA LEU A 321 23.38 -8.30 -2.78
C LEU A 321 24.09 -8.81 -1.52
N SER A 322 23.83 -8.22 -0.35
CA SER A 322 24.43 -8.69 0.91
C SER A 322 23.87 -10.04 1.40
N ASP A 323 22.63 -10.38 1.02
CA ASP A 323 21.96 -11.62 1.43
C ASP A 323 21.61 -12.55 0.23
N THR A 324 22.27 -12.37 -0.93
CA THR A 324 21.93 -13.03 -2.20
C THR A 324 21.72 -14.54 -2.08
N LYS A 325 22.60 -15.26 -1.36
CA LYS A 325 22.49 -16.73 -1.20
C LYS A 325 21.16 -17.16 -0.59
N LYS A 326 20.59 -16.35 0.31
CA LYS A 326 19.30 -16.64 0.96
C LYS A 326 18.11 -16.21 0.10
N ILE A 327 18.29 -15.17 -0.72
CA ILE A 327 17.21 -14.59 -1.53
C ILE A 327 17.00 -15.34 -2.83
N ILE A 328 18.05 -15.89 -3.44
CA ILE A 328 17.95 -16.56 -4.75
C ILE A 328 16.90 -17.68 -4.78
N PRO A 329 16.83 -18.61 -3.82
CA PRO A 329 15.79 -19.65 -3.84
C PRO A 329 14.38 -19.06 -3.89
N MET A 330 14.09 -18.10 -3.02
CA MET A 330 12.79 -17.44 -2.94
C MET A 330 12.46 -16.62 -4.18
N LEU A 331 13.46 -15.96 -4.79
CA LEU A 331 13.31 -15.24 -6.05
C LEU A 331 12.94 -16.20 -7.19
N LEU A 332 13.62 -17.34 -7.28
CA LEU A 332 13.34 -18.35 -8.31
C LEU A 332 11.99 -19.03 -8.09
N ASP A 333 11.66 -19.36 -6.85
CA ASP A 333 10.34 -19.90 -6.48
C ASP A 333 9.22 -18.92 -6.86
N GLY A 334 9.41 -17.61 -6.62
CA GLY A 334 8.46 -16.58 -7.03
C GLY A 334 8.32 -16.50 -8.56
N LEU A 335 9.43 -16.51 -9.30
CA LEU A 335 9.40 -16.50 -10.77
C LEU A 335 8.66 -17.71 -11.35
N SER A 336 8.88 -18.90 -10.80
CA SER A 336 8.24 -20.13 -11.27
C SER A 336 6.79 -20.28 -10.81
N ALA A 337 6.43 -19.81 -9.61
CA ALA A 337 5.08 -19.96 -9.07
C ALA A 337 4.10 -18.91 -9.61
N LEU A 338 4.59 -17.70 -9.91
CA LEU A 338 3.75 -16.59 -10.37
C LEU A 338 3.61 -16.53 -11.90
N SER A 339 4.40 -17.30 -12.66
CA SER A 339 4.43 -17.25 -14.14
C SER A 339 3.13 -17.68 -14.83
N ASP A 340 2.25 -18.37 -14.13
CA ASP A 340 1.00 -18.91 -14.70
C ASP A 340 -0.11 -17.84 -14.79
N ASP A 341 -0.04 -16.76 -13.99
CA ASP A 341 -1.06 -15.72 -13.95
C ASP A 341 -0.65 -14.48 -14.76
N VAL A 342 -1.59 -13.98 -15.57
CA VAL A 342 -1.47 -12.75 -16.36
C VAL A 342 -1.41 -11.51 -15.46
N VAL A 343 -1.94 -11.59 -14.24
CA VAL A 343 -1.94 -10.50 -13.26
C VAL A 343 -0.54 -10.20 -12.73
N ASP A 344 0.35 -11.20 -12.65
CA ASP A 344 1.68 -11.07 -12.04
C ASP A 344 2.78 -10.56 -12.97
N LYS A 345 2.42 -10.04 -14.16
CA LYS A 345 3.38 -9.57 -15.17
C LYS A 345 4.41 -8.58 -14.62
N ASP A 346 3.94 -7.59 -13.88
CA ASP A 346 4.80 -6.53 -13.34
C ASP A 346 5.72 -7.07 -12.23
N VAL A 347 5.20 -8.01 -11.43
CA VAL A 347 5.97 -8.69 -10.38
C VAL A 347 7.07 -9.56 -10.99
N ILE A 348 6.74 -10.37 -12.00
CA ILE A 348 7.71 -11.21 -12.72
C ILE A 348 8.77 -10.32 -13.38
N TYR A 349 8.36 -9.23 -14.02
CA TYR A 349 9.27 -8.26 -14.60
C TYR A 349 10.23 -7.68 -13.55
N GLY A 350 9.72 -7.26 -12.40
CA GLY A 350 10.53 -6.77 -11.29
C GLY A 350 11.52 -7.81 -10.76
N LEU A 351 11.08 -9.05 -10.55
CA LEU A 351 11.95 -10.16 -10.12
C LEU A 351 13.06 -10.45 -11.13
N LEU A 352 12.74 -10.42 -12.43
CA LEU A 352 13.73 -10.58 -13.50
C LEU A 352 14.75 -9.44 -13.52
N LEU A 353 14.33 -8.19 -13.25
CA LEU A 353 15.25 -7.07 -13.12
C LEU A 353 16.20 -7.24 -11.92
N VAL A 354 15.68 -7.68 -10.78
CA VAL A 354 16.51 -7.97 -9.59
C VAL A 354 17.51 -9.09 -9.90
N LEU A 355 17.05 -10.19 -10.51
CA LEU A 355 17.91 -11.29 -10.92
C LEU A 355 19.01 -10.82 -11.90
N SER A 356 18.64 -10.01 -12.90
CA SER A 356 19.61 -9.39 -13.81
C SER A 356 20.63 -8.57 -13.04
N GLY A 357 20.19 -7.73 -12.09
CA GLY A 357 21.05 -6.95 -11.23
C GLY A 357 22.05 -7.82 -10.48
N ILE A 358 21.58 -8.87 -9.80
CA ILE A 358 22.43 -9.84 -9.09
C ILE A 358 23.48 -10.43 -10.03
N LEU A 359 23.08 -10.88 -11.22
CA LEU A 359 23.98 -11.48 -12.20
C LEU A 359 25.00 -10.50 -12.81
N MET A 360 24.72 -9.20 -12.80
CA MET A 360 25.65 -8.18 -13.27
C MET A 360 26.73 -7.80 -12.25
N HIS A 361 26.55 -8.12 -10.97
CA HIS A 361 27.50 -7.82 -9.90
C HIS A 361 28.38 -9.02 -9.55
N LYS A 362 29.70 -8.81 -9.38
CA LYS A 362 30.67 -9.89 -9.07
C LYS A 362 30.29 -10.71 -7.83
N ASN A 363 29.88 -10.03 -6.76
CA ASN A 363 29.47 -10.70 -5.51
C ASN A 363 28.20 -11.54 -5.72
N GLY A 364 27.27 -11.06 -6.55
CA GLY A 364 26.07 -11.80 -6.92
C GLY A 364 26.38 -13.02 -7.78
N GLN A 365 27.27 -12.89 -8.77
CA GLN A 365 27.75 -14.00 -9.60
C GLN A 365 28.40 -15.11 -8.76
N GLU A 366 29.25 -14.75 -7.81
CA GLU A 366 29.88 -15.71 -6.91
C GLU A 366 28.83 -16.47 -6.08
N ALA A 367 27.84 -15.74 -5.53
CA ALA A 367 26.74 -16.31 -4.76
C ALA A 367 25.80 -17.21 -5.58
N VAL A 368 25.57 -16.88 -6.86
CA VAL A 368 24.72 -17.63 -7.79
C VAL A 368 25.45 -18.81 -8.43
N SER A 369 26.78 -18.84 -8.40
CA SER A 369 27.54 -19.85 -9.14
C SER A 369 27.24 -21.30 -8.72
N ASP A 370 26.83 -21.52 -7.47
CA ASP A 370 26.42 -22.83 -6.94
C ASP A 370 25.00 -23.22 -7.40
N SER A 371 24.11 -22.24 -7.63
CA SER A 371 22.72 -22.43 -8.07
C SER A 371 22.49 -22.08 -9.55
N ALA A 372 23.57 -21.92 -10.32
CA ALA A 372 23.49 -21.46 -11.71
C ALA A 372 22.59 -22.34 -12.59
N HIS A 373 22.64 -23.66 -12.39
CA HIS A 373 21.79 -24.61 -13.11
C HIS A 373 20.29 -24.38 -12.85
N THR A 374 19.92 -24.10 -11.59
CA THR A 374 18.54 -23.77 -11.19
C THR A 374 18.08 -22.46 -11.81
N VAL A 375 18.95 -21.45 -11.80
CA VAL A 375 18.66 -20.15 -12.41
C VAL A 375 18.36 -20.29 -13.90
N VAL A 376 19.20 -20.98 -14.68
CA VAL A 376 18.90 -21.09 -16.12
C VAL A 376 17.74 -22.02 -16.42
N ASN A 377 17.49 -23.08 -15.63
CA ASN A 377 16.26 -23.87 -15.80
C ASN A 377 15.01 -23.00 -15.62
N CYS A 378 14.96 -22.20 -14.54
CA CYS A 378 13.88 -21.24 -14.32
C CYS A 378 13.72 -20.26 -15.50
N LEU A 379 14.83 -19.74 -16.04
CA LEU A 379 14.79 -18.86 -17.21
C LEU A 379 14.34 -19.58 -18.49
N ILE A 380 14.62 -20.87 -18.63
CA ILE A 380 14.14 -21.71 -19.75
C ILE A 380 12.62 -21.88 -19.66
N ASP A 381 12.09 -22.10 -18.46
CA ASP A 381 10.64 -22.24 -18.25
C ASP A 381 9.90 -20.93 -18.57
N LEU A 382 10.54 -19.78 -18.29
CA LEU A 382 10.02 -18.45 -18.64
C LEU A 382 10.14 -18.08 -20.12
N ILE A 383 10.69 -18.95 -21.00
CA ILE A 383 10.83 -18.65 -22.43
C ILE A 383 9.49 -18.52 -23.14
N GLN A 384 8.49 -19.26 -22.67
CA GLN A 384 7.14 -19.21 -23.20
C GLN A 384 6.37 -17.96 -22.72
N TYR A 385 6.96 -17.14 -21.84
CA TYR A 385 6.31 -15.98 -21.27
C TYR A 385 6.20 -14.84 -22.30
N PRO A 386 5.01 -14.26 -22.53
CA PRO A 386 4.75 -13.37 -23.67
C PRO A 386 5.49 -12.01 -23.64
N HIS A 387 6.03 -11.58 -22.48
CA HIS A 387 6.64 -10.24 -22.28
C HIS A 387 8.17 -10.27 -22.27
N THR A 388 8.77 -10.62 -23.41
CA THR A 388 10.14 -11.17 -23.55
C THR A 388 11.32 -10.18 -23.57
N MET A 389 11.10 -8.86 -23.43
CA MET A 389 12.19 -7.87 -23.64
C MET A 389 13.26 -7.89 -22.54
N VAL A 390 12.91 -8.15 -21.27
CA VAL A 390 13.88 -8.19 -20.15
C VAL A 390 14.65 -9.50 -20.08
N ILE A 391 14.06 -10.61 -20.52
CA ILE A 391 14.75 -11.91 -20.59
C ILE A 391 16.01 -11.81 -21.46
N ARG A 392 15.98 -11.00 -22.54
CA ARG A 392 17.16 -10.73 -23.38
C ARG A 392 18.30 -10.02 -22.62
N ALA A 393 17.99 -9.12 -21.69
CA ALA A 393 18.98 -8.44 -20.86
C ALA A 393 19.61 -9.40 -19.83
N VAL A 394 18.78 -10.25 -19.20
CA VAL A 394 19.22 -11.29 -18.24
C VAL A 394 20.16 -12.29 -18.93
N ILE A 395 19.85 -12.72 -20.16
CA ILE A 395 20.70 -13.63 -20.94
C ILE A 395 22.08 -13.03 -21.22
N LYS A 396 22.17 -11.72 -21.46
CA LYS A 396 23.45 -11.04 -21.68
C LYS A 396 24.30 -11.00 -20.40
N ALA A 397 23.65 -10.93 -19.23
CA ALA A 397 24.30 -10.94 -17.92
C ALA A 397 24.84 -12.32 -17.50
N LEU A 398 24.31 -13.43 -18.06
CA LEU A 398 24.78 -14.81 -17.79
C LEU A 398 26.16 -15.19 -18.36
N ASN A 399 26.95 -14.23 -18.86
CA ASN A 399 28.29 -14.49 -19.36
C ASN A 399 29.32 -14.64 -18.21
N ASP A 400 29.26 -15.76 -17.51
CA ASP A 400 30.15 -16.09 -16.38
C ASP A 400 31.49 -16.73 -16.86
N PRO A 401 32.64 -16.43 -16.21
CA PRO A 401 33.95 -17.01 -16.55
C PRO A 401 34.10 -18.50 -16.17
N LYS A 402 33.16 -19.13 -15.47
CA LYS A 402 33.12 -20.56 -15.17
C LYS A 402 32.47 -21.35 -16.31
N ARG A 403 33.11 -22.45 -16.71
CA ARG A 403 32.71 -23.26 -17.88
C ARG A 403 31.30 -23.87 -17.79
N ALA A 404 30.90 -24.30 -16.60
CA ALA A 404 29.59 -24.91 -16.37
C ALA A 404 28.44 -23.91 -16.61
N VAL A 405 28.57 -22.69 -16.08
CA VAL A 405 27.58 -21.62 -16.26
C VAL A 405 27.50 -21.20 -17.74
N ARG A 406 28.63 -21.17 -18.47
CA ARG A 406 28.63 -20.92 -19.92
C ARG A 406 27.89 -21.99 -20.73
N GLN A 407 28.07 -23.27 -20.40
CA GLN A 407 27.38 -24.36 -21.11
C GLN A 407 25.87 -24.24 -20.95
N GLU A 408 25.43 -23.89 -19.75
CA GLU A 408 24.01 -23.73 -19.43
C GLU A 408 23.42 -22.45 -20.07
N ALA A 409 24.16 -21.33 -20.05
CA ALA A 409 23.81 -20.11 -20.77
C ALA A 409 23.79 -20.28 -22.31
N VAL A 410 24.59 -21.21 -22.86
CA VAL A 410 24.52 -21.60 -24.28
C VAL A 410 23.26 -22.44 -24.52
N ARG A 411 22.92 -23.39 -23.64
CA ARG A 411 21.70 -24.21 -23.74
C ARG A 411 20.43 -23.35 -23.72
N CYS A 412 20.35 -22.39 -22.80
CA CYS A 412 19.24 -21.43 -22.72
C CYS A 412 19.13 -20.58 -24.01
N ARG A 413 20.26 -20.08 -24.54
CA ARG A 413 20.28 -19.34 -25.83
C ARG A 413 19.82 -20.20 -27.01
N LEU A 414 20.21 -21.47 -27.06
CA LEU A 414 19.80 -22.40 -28.12
C LEU A 414 18.32 -22.76 -28.04
N ALA A 415 17.79 -23.00 -26.83
CA ALA A 415 16.36 -23.21 -26.62
C ALA A 415 15.55 -21.98 -27.08
N TRP A 416 16.01 -20.77 -26.77
CA TRP A 416 15.38 -19.53 -27.23
C TRP A 416 15.40 -19.38 -28.75
N ALA A 417 16.54 -19.60 -29.38
CA ALA A 417 16.70 -19.49 -30.83
C ALA A 417 15.88 -20.52 -31.61
N SER A 418 15.36 -21.56 -30.95
CA SER A 418 14.45 -22.54 -31.56
C SER A 418 12.98 -22.11 -31.54
N ILE A 419 12.63 -21.06 -30.78
CA ILE A 419 11.26 -20.56 -30.60
C ILE A 419 11.04 -19.21 -31.31
N ALA A 420 12.11 -18.41 -31.50
CA ALA A 420 12.12 -17.20 -32.32
C ALA A 420 12.28 -17.52 -33.81
#